data_AF-A0A7Y4HW13-F1
#
_entry.id   AF-A0A7Y4HW13-F1
#
_cell.length_a   1.000
_cell.length_b   1.000
_cell.length_c   1.000
_cell.angle_alpha   90.00
_cell.angle_beta   90.00
_cell.angle_gamma   90.00
#
_symmetry.space_group_name_H-M   'P 1'
#
loop_
_entity.id
_entity.type
_entity.pdbx_description
1 polymer ?
#
loop_
_entity_poly.entity_id
_entity_poly.type
_entity_poly.pdbx_seq_one_letter_code
_entity_poly.pdbx_strand_id
1 'polypeptide(L)' 'MTGRVLEPMITYGADQIIIRTDVEPLPEGAYDCPGNEIVETTVELSEPVGDRELVDAACVTGDAVTTTFCEDDGVRWAPR' A
#
# COMPACT_ATOMS: atom_id res chain seq x y z
N MET A 1 9.30 6.82 16.02
CA MET A 1 7.89 7.23 15.90
C MET A 1 7.53 7.10 14.43
N THR A 2 6.35 6.56 14.14
CA THR A 2 5.78 6.47 12.79
C THR A 2 4.51 7.31 12.71
N GLY A 3 4.14 7.71 11.50
CA GLY A 3 2.87 8.37 11.24
C GLY A 3 1.69 7.42 11.45
N ARG A 4 0.51 7.99 11.73
CA ARG A 4 -0.74 7.23 11.78
C ARG A 4 -1.12 6.77 10.38
N VAL A 5 -1.57 5.53 10.25
CA VAL A 5 -2.12 5.01 8.99
C VAL A 5 -3.39 5.79 8.61
N LEU A 6 -3.43 6.30 7.38
CA LEU A 6 -4.57 6.98 6.79
C LEU A 6 -5.56 5.97 6.19
N GLU A 7 -6.77 6.43 5.91
CA GLU A 7 -7.77 5.60 5.23
C GLU A 7 -7.25 5.19 3.83
N PRO A 8 -7.32 3.90 3.48
CA PRO A 8 -6.84 3.43 2.18
C PRO A 8 -7.60 4.03 1.01
N MET A 9 -6.87 4.39 -0.04
CA MET A 9 -7.46 4.79 -1.32
C MET A 9 -7.51 3.59 -2.25
N ILE A 10 -8.67 3.34 -2.85
CA ILE A 10 -8.89 2.17 -3.71
C ILE A 10 -9.26 2.67 -5.12
N THR A 11 -8.55 2.16 -6.12
CA THR A 11 -8.88 2.37 -7.54
C THR A 11 -9.27 1.04 -8.17
N TYR A 12 -10.50 0.95 -8.65
CA TYR A 12 -11.02 -0.25 -9.31
C TYR A 12 -10.74 -0.20 -10.81
N GLY A 13 -10.09 -1.23 -11.33
CA GLY A 13 -9.90 -1.50 -12.75
C GLY A 13 -10.59 -2.79 -13.18
N ALA A 14 -10.50 -3.07 -14.48
CA ALA A 14 -11.03 -4.29 -15.08
C ALA A 14 -10.20 -5.53 -14.70
N ASP A 15 -8.87 -5.39 -14.68
CA ASP A 15 -7.93 -6.49 -14.42
C ASP A 15 -7.27 -6.39 -13.03
N GLN A 16 -7.32 -5.21 -12.40
CA GLN A 16 -6.59 -4.92 -11.17
C GLN A 16 -7.43 -4.04 -10.22
N ILE A 17 -7.24 -4.24 -8.92
CA ILE A 17 -7.67 -3.33 -7.87
C ILE A 17 -6.41 -2.80 -7.20
N ILE A 18 -6.17 -1.50 -7.35
CA ILE A 18 -4.97 -0.83 -6.84
C ILE A 18 -5.31 -0.20 -5.50
N ILE A 19 -4.60 -0.58 -4.46
CA ILE A 19 -4.81 -0.14 -3.08
C ILE A 19 -3.60 0.67 -2.62
N ARG A 20 -3.84 1.88 -2.11
CA ARG A 20 -2.82 2.75 -1.53
C ARG A 20 -3.10 2.99 -0.06
N THR A 21 -2.11 2.73 0.78
CA THR A 21 -2.15 3.03 2.21
C THR A 21 -1.02 4.00 2.54
N ASP A 22 -1.37 5.24 2.86
CA ASP A 22 -0.40 6.26 3.28
C ASP A 22 -0.39 6.42 4.81
N VAL A 23 0.64 7.07 5.33
CA VAL A 23 0.71 7.48 6.74
C VAL A 23 0.76 9.01 6.83
N GLU A 24 0.27 9.56 7.94
CA GLU A 24 0.41 10.99 8.24
C GLU A 24 1.90 11.37 8.31
N PRO A 25 2.28 12.52 7.74
CA PRO A 25 3.65 13.01 7.90
C PRO A 25 3.94 13.27 9.38
N LEU A 26 5.16 12.95 9.80
CA LEU A 26 5.64 13.37 11.11
C LEU A 26 5.84 14.89 11.13
N PRO A 27 5.71 15.54 12.30
CA PRO A 27 6.12 16.93 12.48
C PRO A 27 7.57 17.18 12.04
N GLU A 28 7.96 18.44 11.86
CA GLU A 28 9.36 18.74 11.59
C GLU A 28 10.24 18.42 12.81
N GLY A 29 11.40 17.80 12.57
CA GLY A 29 12.33 17.43 13.63
C GLY A 29 13.45 16.52 13.17
N ALA A 30 14.42 16.28 14.06
CA ALA A 30 15.44 15.26 13.88
C ALA A 30 14.89 13.90 14.35
N TYR A 31 15.11 12.85 13.57
CA TYR A 31 14.63 11.49 13.84
C TYR A 31 15.75 10.48 13.62
N ASP A 32 15.81 9.47 14.50
CA ASP A 32 16.79 8.37 14.42
C ASP A 32 16.37 7.22 13.47
N CYS A 33 15.15 7.28 12.92
CA CYS A 33 14.59 6.36 11.91
C CYS A 33 14.97 4.86 12.06
N PRO A 34 14.70 4.21 13.22
CA PRO A 34 15.08 2.81 13.43
C PRO A 34 14.28 1.80 12.58
N GLY A 35 13.21 2.26 11.93
CA GLY A 35 12.28 1.44 11.15
C GLY A 35 10.84 1.88 11.38
N ASN A 36 9.93 1.29 10.59
CA ASN A 36 8.50 1.54 10.71
C ASN A 36 7.82 0.50 11.61
N GLU A 37 6.77 0.91 12.32
CA GLU A 37 5.84 -0.01 12.97
C GLU A 37 5.05 -0.80 11.93
N ILE A 38 4.84 -2.09 12.18
CA ILE A 38 3.97 -2.94 11.36
C ILE A 38 2.57 -2.90 11.97
N VAL A 39 1.60 -2.40 11.21
CA VAL A 39 0.20 -2.24 11.64
C VAL A 39 -0.70 -3.06 10.74
N GLU A 40 -1.53 -3.93 11.32
CA GLU A 40 -2.56 -4.66 10.57
C GLU A 40 -3.65 -3.69 10.09
N THR A 41 -4.00 -3.75 8.82
CA THR A 41 -5.01 -2.87 8.21
C THR A 41 -6.03 -3.71 7.44
N THR A 42 -7.29 -3.57 7.79
CA THR A 42 -8.41 -4.19 7.06
C THR A 42 -8.93 -3.22 6.01
N VAL A 43 -9.03 -3.67 4.77
CA VAL A 43 -9.58 -2.89 3.65
C VAL A 43 -10.90 -3.53 3.20
N GLU A 44 -11.99 -2.78 3.32
CA GLU A 44 -13.30 -3.22 2.86
C GLU A 44 -13.53 -2.73 1.42
N LEU A 45 -13.72 -3.67 0.49
CA LEU A 45 -13.93 -3.36 -0.92
C LEU A 45 -15.42 -3.17 -1.21
N SER A 46 -15.76 -2.14 -1.98
CA SER A 46 -17.12 -1.89 -2.46
C SER A 46 -17.50 -2.74 -3.67
N GLU A 47 -16.51 -3.32 -4.35
CA GLU A 47 -16.68 -4.22 -5.48
C GLU A 47 -16.06 -5.59 -5.20
N PRO A 48 -16.61 -6.69 -5.72
CA PRO A 48 -16.07 -8.03 -5.52
C PRO A 48 -14.72 -8.20 -6.24
N VAL A 49 -13.70 -8.78 -5.60
CA VAL A 49 -12.38 -8.95 -6.23
C VAL A 49 -12.46 -9.65 -7.59
N GLY A 50 -13.15 -10.79 -7.68
CA GLY A 50 -13.28 -11.55 -8.93
C GLY A 50 -11.93 -12.09 -9.41
N ASP A 51 -11.69 -12.00 -10.72
CA ASP A 51 -10.44 -12.40 -11.37
C ASP A 51 -9.41 -11.25 -11.45
N ARG A 52 -9.50 -10.28 -10.54
CA ARG A 52 -8.63 -9.09 -10.54
C ARG A 52 -7.47 -9.24 -9.57
N GLU A 53 -6.29 -8.77 -9.95
CA GLU A 53 -5.14 -8.71 -9.04
C GLU A 53 -5.35 -7.63 -7.96
N LEU A 54 -4.83 -7.86 -6.76
CA LEU A 54 -4.68 -6.81 -5.75
C LEU A 54 -3.26 -6.28 -5.79
N VAL A 55 -3.13 -4.98 -6.08
CA VAL A 55 -1.85 -4.33 -6.32
C VAL A 55 -1.60 -3.25 -5.28
N ASP A 56 -0.40 -3.24 -4.71
CA ASP A 56 0.09 -2.17 -3.85
C ASP A 56 0.52 -0.97 -4.70
N ALA A 57 -0.23 0.12 -4.59
CA ALA A 57 0.00 1.32 -5.39
C ALA A 57 1.40 1.91 -5.20
N ALA A 58 2.00 1.78 -4.01
CA ALA A 58 3.33 2.30 -3.70
C ALA A 58 4.41 1.59 -4.54
N CYS A 59 4.14 0.38 -4.99
CA CYS A 59 5.06 -0.42 -5.80
C CYS A 59 4.92 -0.19 -7.31
N VAL A 60 3.91 0.55 -7.75
CA VAL A 60 3.70 0.87 -9.17
C VAL A 60 4.42 2.16 -9.56
N THR A 61 4.43 3.16 -8.67
CA THR A 61 5.04 4.47 -8.94
C THR A 61 5.51 5.16 -7.65
N GLY A 62 6.55 5.98 -7.75
CA GLY A 62 7.10 6.77 -6.64
C GLY A 62 8.33 6.14 -5.99
N ASP A 63 8.69 6.64 -4.81
CA ASP A 63 9.97 6.32 -4.16
C ASP A 63 10.05 4.88 -3.63
N ALA A 64 8.90 4.23 -3.41
CA ALA A 64 8.83 2.88 -2.85
C ALA A 64 9.11 1.78 -3.89
N VAL A 65 9.01 2.07 -5.19
CA VAL A 65 9.15 1.09 -6.30
C VAL A 65 10.48 0.33 -6.24
N THR A 66 11.56 0.98 -5.80
CA THR A 66 12.89 0.36 -5.73
C THR A 66 13.16 -0.35 -4.41
N THR A 67 12.19 -0.41 -3.51
CA THR A 67 12.36 -1.09 -2.22
C THR A 67 12.18 -2.60 -2.37
N THR A 68 12.84 -3.36 -1.51
CA THR A 68 12.79 -4.84 -1.56
C THR A 68 11.39 -5.43 -1.34
N PHE A 69 10.44 -4.63 -0.86
CA PHE A 69 9.07 -5.07 -0.63
C PHE A 69 8.22 -5.01 -1.90
N CYS A 70 8.68 -4.35 -2.95
CA CYS A 70 7.98 -4.23 -4.22
C CYS A 70 8.42 -5.34 -5.18
N GLU A 71 8.11 -6.58 -4.80
CA GLU A 71 8.24 -7.76 -5.64
C GLU A 71 7.05 -7.84 -6.62
N ASP A 72 7.20 -8.61 -7.70
CA ASP A 72 6.15 -8.91 -8.68
C ASP A 72 5.35 -7.69 -9.15
N ASP A 73 6.03 -6.58 -9.43
CA ASP A 73 5.44 -5.30 -9.86
C ASP A 73 4.34 -4.77 -8.90
N GLY A 74 4.40 -5.14 -7.62
CA GLY A 74 3.46 -4.72 -6.59
C GLY A 74 2.25 -5.62 -6.42
N VAL A 75 2.15 -6.73 -7.14
CA VAL A 75 1.06 -7.70 -6.99
C VAL A 75 1.17 -8.37 -5.61
N ARG A 76 0.16 -8.17 -4.78
CA ARG A 76 0.06 -8.77 -3.43
C ARG A 76 -0.82 -10.01 -3.41
N TRP A 77 -1.71 -10.12 -4.39
CA TRP A 77 -2.59 -11.25 -4.57
C TRP A 77 -3.03 -11.33 -6.03
N ALA A 78 -3.09 -12.54 -6.56
CA ALA A 78 -3.64 -12.84 -7.88
C ALA A 78 -4.63 -14.02 -7.77
N PRO A 79 -5.68 -14.05 -8.60
CA PRO A 79 -6.54 -15.22 -8.72
C PRO A 79 -5.73 -16.44 -9.17
N ARG A 80 -6.12 -17.63 -8.70
CA ARG A 80 -5.47 -18.91 -9.05
C ARG A 80 -6.10 -19.59 -10.26
#